data_AF-A0AAU7F038-F1
#
_entry.id   AF-A0AAU7F038-F1
#
_cell.length_a   1.000
_cell.length_b   1.000
_cell.length_c   1.000
_cell.angle_alpha   90.00
_cell.angle_beta   90.00
_cell.angle_gamma   90.00
#
_symmetry.space_group_name_H-M   'P 1'
#
loop_
_entity.id
_entity.type
_entity.pdbx_description
1 polymer ?
#
loop_
_entity_poly.entity_id
_entity_poly.type
_entity_poly.pdbx_seq_one_letter_code
_entity_poly.pdbx_strand_id
1 'polypeptide(L)'
;MAERIYKQLEGMTLDYVSGLLEENPKERFIRYTVSFDLDLDFTHFVQMANVYIPGYLNNPVNAIRPELDGLAYHYSYNYLFDSAGNIRNKMDLFELFTSPRYYMDQWATGVELAVRYSKPAFEVFGQKLRITASRDLRLVDESRTIRIADLPLLQFHWALNLLQSDLAAPDVTAPLTKVVLMYMNEDFVEVEGQSVLRGVKYVDRNQLAFGTITAKQMLTAQ
;
A
#
# COMPACT_ATOMS: atom_id res chain seq x y z
N MET A 1 18.79 3.13 13.27
CA MET A 1 17.40 2.71 12.95
C MET A 1 17.34 1.21 13.18
N ALA A 2 16.36 0.72 13.94
CA ALA A 2 16.15 -0.72 14.04
C ALA A 2 15.78 -1.27 12.66
N GLU A 3 16.35 -2.41 12.29
CA GLU A 3 16.03 -3.11 11.05
C GLU A 3 14.55 -3.51 11.07
N ARG A 4 13.79 -3.12 10.04
CA ARG A 4 12.37 -3.46 9.95
C ARG A 4 12.25 -4.94 9.60
N ILE A 5 11.49 -5.67 10.41
CA ILE A 5 11.18 -7.07 10.12
C ILE A 5 10.02 -7.09 9.12
N TYR A 6 10.25 -7.64 7.94
CA TYR A 6 9.23 -7.92 6.94
C TYR A 6 8.88 -9.40 7.00
N LYS A 7 7.58 -9.74 6.98
CA LYS A 7 7.08 -11.11 7.00
C LYS A 7 5.93 -11.32 6.05
N GLN A 8 6.00 -12.40 5.29
CA GLN A 8 4.85 -12.85 4.54
C GLN A 8 3.74 -13.29 5.50
N LEU A 9 2.52 -12.87 5.23
CA LEU A 9 1.32 -13.28 5.95
C LEU A 9 0.52 -14.26 5.10
N GLU A 10 0.40 -15.49 5.58
CA GLU A 10 -0.43 -16.50 4.95
C GLU A 10 -1.90 -16.03 4.84
N GLY A 11 -2.51 -16.21 3.67
CA GLY A 11 -3.87 -15.78 3.39
C GLY A 11 -4.02 -14.30 3.04
N MET A 12 -2.93 -13.52 2.99
CA MET A 12 -2.95 -12.13 2.51
C MET A 12 -2.78 -12.08 0.98
N THR A 13 -3.67 -11.39 0.25
CA THR A 13 -3.68 -11.42 -1.23
C THR A 13 -4.06 -10.10 -1.89
N LEU A 14 -3.30 -9.67 -2.90
CA LEU A 14 -3.65 -8.50 -3.72
C LEU A 14 -4.12 -8.95 -5.12
N ASP A 15 -5.43 -8.90 -5.35
CA ASP A 15 -6.04 -9.38 -6.60
C ASP A 15 -6.41 -8.21 -7.52
N TYR A 16 -5.94 -8.24 -8.77
CA TYR A 16 -6.22 -7.18 -9.74
C TYR A 16 -7.67 -7.24 -10.25
N VAL A 17 -8.33 -6.09 -10.32
CA VAL A 17 -9.71 -5.96 -10.81
C VAL A 17 -9.75 -5.20 -12.12
N SER A 18 -9.20 -3.99 -12.16
CA SER A 18 -9.24 -3.11 -13.33
C SER A 18 -8.16 -2.05 -13.29
N GLY A 19 -7.92 -1.42 -14.43
CA GLY A 19 -7.00 -0.30 -14.51
C GLY A 19 -7.15 0.49 -15.80
N LEU A 20 -6.71 1.73 -15.74
CA LEU A 20 -6.80 2.70 -16.81
C LEU A 20 -5.57 3.60 -16.74
N LEU A 21 -4.93 3.84 -17.88
CA LEU A 21 -3.84 4.80 -18.05
C LEU A 21 -4.29 5.93 -18.95
N GLU A 22 -4.20 7.16 -18.47
CA GLU A 22 -4.70 8.35 -19.16
C GLU A 22 -3.62 9.43 -19.21
N GLU A 23 -3.57 10.15 -20.31
CA GLU A 23 -2.83 11.40 -20.41
C GLU A 23 -3.71 12.59 -20.03
N ASN A 24 -3.14 13.54 -19.32
CA ASN A 24 -3.70 14.89 -19.19
C ASN A 24 -2.68 15.90 -19.74
N PRO A 25 -2.73 16.21 -21.04
CA PRO A 25 -1.78 17.13 -21.66
C PRO A 25 -1.87 18.56 -21.09
N LYS A 26 -3.06 18.98 -20.62
CA LYS A 26 -3.28 20.33 -20.08
C LYS A 26 -2.55 20.53 -18.75
N GLU A 27 -2.55 19.51 -17.90
CA GLU A 27 -1.88 19.53 -16.59
C GLU A 27 -0.51 18.82 -16.60
N ARG A 28 -0.08 18.36 -17.79
CA ARG A 28 1.24 17.74 -18.05
C ARG A 28 1.53 16.48 -17.23
N PHE A 29 0.50 15.71 -16.88
CA PHE A 29 0.67 14.44 -16.16
C PHE A 29 0.12 13.25 -16.93
N ILE A 30 0.64 12.07 -16.62
CA ILE A 30 -0.01 10.79 -16.88
C ILE A 30 -0.60 10.29 -15.56
N ARG A 31 -1.84 9.83 -15.61
CA ARG A 31 -2.53 9.20 -14.48
C ARG A 31 -2.71 7.73 -14.78
N TYR A 32 -2.43 6.88 -13.79
CA TYR A 32 -3.10 5.59 -13.74
C TYR A 32 -4.19 5.61 -12.67
N THR A 33 -5.26 4.89 -12.93
CA THR A 33 -6.29 4.51 -11.97
C THR A 33 -6.36 2.99 -11.97
N VAL A 34 -6.31 2.37 -10.80
CA VAL A 34 -6.34 0.91 -10.64
C VAL A 34 -7.29 0.52 -9.52
N SER A 35 -7.92 -0.64 -9.67
CA SER A 35 -8.71 -1.27 -8.63
C SER A 35 -8.13 -2.65 -8.30
N PHE A 36 -8.04 -2.92 -7.00
CA PHE A 36 -7.60 -4.21 -6.46
C PHE A 36 -8.54 -4.67 -5.36
N ASP A 37 -8.73 -5.97 -5.24
CA ASP A 37 -9.34 -6.59 -4.06
C ASP A 37 -8.25 -6.99 -3.08
N LEU A 38 -8.39 -6.50 -1.84
CA LEU A 38 -7.55 -6.78 -0.69
C LEU A 38 -8.27 -7.86 0.14
N ASP A 39 -7.63 -9.01 0.35
CA ASP A 39 -8.07 -10.04 1.30
C ASP A 39 -6.99 -10.52 2.28
N LEU A 40 -7.38 -10.82 3.51
CA LEU A 40 -6.50 -11.43 4.50
C LEU A 40 -7.23 -12.51 5.29
N ASP A 41 -6.50 -13.52 5.74
CA ASP A 41 -6.97 -14.42 6.77
C ASP A 41 -6.80 -13.76 8.15
N PHE A 42 -7.92 -13.41 8.77
CA PHE A 42 -7.92 -12.75 10.06
C PHE A 42 -7.30 -13.60 11.17
N THR A 43 -7.48 -14.92 11.11
CA THR A 43 -6.94 -15.84 12.11
C THR A 43 -5.42 -15.87 12.04
N HIS A 44 -4.86 -16.05 10.84
CA HIS A 44 -3.41 -15.99 10.63
C HIS A 44 -2.84 -14.61 10.97
N PHE A 45 -3.56 -13.53 10.64
CA PHE A 45 -3.17 -12.18 11.04
C PHE A 45 -3.04 -12.05 12.56
N VAL A 46 -4.06 -12.47 13.32
CA VAL A 46 -4.06 -12.38 14.79
C VAL A 46 -2.95 -13.24 15.40
N GLN A 47 -2.76 -14.45 14.89
CA GLN A 47 -1.68 -15.34 15.34
C GLN A 47 -0.32 -14.69 15.12
N MET A 48 -0.05 -14.22 13.90
CA MET A 48 1.23 -13.61 13.55
C MET A 48 1.47 -12.30 14.31
N ALA A 49 0.46 -11.44 14.44
CA ALA A 49 0.55 -10.21 15.22
C ALA A 49 0.94 -10.49 16.68
N ASN A 50 0.37 -11.53 17.30
CA ASN A 50 0.67 -11.92 18.68
C ASN A 50 2.06 -12.54 18.87
N VAL A 51 2.66 -13.13 17.83
CA VAL A 51 4.05 -13.59 17.86
C VAL A 51 5.01 -12.41 18.08
N TYR A 52 4.73 -11.26 17.45
CA TYR A 52 5.58 -10.07 17.53
C TYR A 52 5.18 -9.10 18.65
N ILE A 53 3.88 -8.98 18.93
CA ILE A 53 3.32 -8.07 19.94
C ILE A 53 2.20 -8.83 20.69
N PRO A 54 2.50 -9.46 21.85
CA PRO A 54 1.50 -10.19 22.62
C PRO A 54 0.29 -9.31 22.99
N GLY A 55 -0.91 -9.81 22.71
CA GLY A 55 -2.16 -9.08 22.93
C GLY A 55 -2.34 -7.88 22.00
N TYR A 56 -1.77 -7.90 20.79
CA TYR A 56 -1.67 -6.75 19.89
C TYR A 56 -2.99 -5.97 19.77
N LEU A 57 -4.08 -6.65 19.39
CA LEU A 57 -5.39 -6.03 19.16
C LEU A 57 -6.13 -5.62 20.45
N ASN A 58 -5.63 -6.01 21.62
CA ASN A 58 -6.25 -5.73 22.91
C ASN A 58 -5.65 -4.52 23.62
N ASN A 59 -4.56 -3.95 23.08
CA ASN A 59 -3.90 -2.79 23.70
C ASN A 59 -4.25 -1.51 22.92
N PRO A 60 -4.95 -0.53 23.54
CA PRO A 60 -5.42 0.69 22.87
C PRO A 60 -4.30 1.59 22.37
N VAL A 61 -3.08 1.48 22.91
CA VAL A 61 -1.95 2.31 22.47
C VAL A 61 -1.09 1.67 21.38
N ASN A 62 -1.38 0.42 21.01
CA ASN A 62 -0.82 -0.11 19.79
C ASN A 62 -1.39 0.66 18.58
N ALA A 63 -0.65 0.65 17.49
CA ALA A 63 -1.08 1.30 16.27
C ALA A 63 -0.83 0.39 15.06
N ILE A 64 -1.59 0.61 14.01
CA ILE A 64 -1.45 -0.05 12.72
C ILE A 64 -1.35 1.00 11.62
N ARG A 65 -0.59 0.72 10.57
CA ARG A 65 -0.58 1.55 9.36
C ARG A 65 -0.56 0.66 8.12
N PRO A 66 -1.49 0.84 7.16
CA PRO A 66 -1.37 0.16 5.88
C PRO A 66 -0.21 0.75 5.08
N GLU A 67 0.59 -0.12 4.45
CA GLU A 67 1.57 0.30 3.45
C GLU A 67 1.01 -0.09 2.08
N LEU A 68 0.71 0.92 1.27
CA LEU A 68 -0.07 0.84 0.04
C LEU A 68 0.70 1.44 -1.13
N ASP A 69 2.01 1.18 -1.22
CA ASP A 69 2.85 1.76 -2.27
C ASP A 69 2.28 1.48 -3.66
N GLY A 70 2.26 2.51 -4.51
CA GLY A 70 1.63 2.44 -5.83
C GLY A 70 0.10 2.54 -5.80
N LEU A 71 -0.55 2.46 -4.64
CA LEU A 71 -2.00 2.63 -4.48
C LEU A 71 -2.32 3.95 -3.78
N ALA A 72 -1.82 4.16 -2.56
CA ALA A 72 -2.10 5.36 -1.79
C ALA A 72 -1.01 5.65 -0.75
N TYR A 73 -0.87 6.91 -0.36
CA TYR A 73 0.06 7.31 0.70
C TYR A 73 -0.67 7.63 2.00
N HIS A 74 -0.52 6.76 3.01
CA HIS A 74 -1.11 6.94 4.33
C HIS A 74 -0.13 7.68 5.26
N TYR A 75 -0.43 8.91 5.67
CA TYR A 75 0.55 9.79 6.33
C TYR A 75 0.66 9.61 7.86
N SER A 76 -0.31 8.95 8.50
CA SER A 76 -0.31 8.69 9.95
C SER A 76 -0.29 7.19 10.27
N TYR A 77 -0.01 6.84 11.52
CA TYR A 77 -0.40 5.54 12.08
C TYR A 77 -1.76 5.68 12.77
N ASN A 78 -2.53 4.60 12.80
CA ASN A 78 -3.86 4.56 13.41
C ASN A 78 -3.74 3.80 14.73
N TYR A 79 -3.76 4.53 15.85
CA TYR A 79 -3.88 3.92 17.16
C TYR A 79 -5.18 3.12 17.24
N LEU A 80 -5.14 2.00 17.97
CA LEU A 80 -6.31 1.15 18.12
C LEU A 80 -7.38 1.83 18.99
N PHE A 81 -6.99 2.57 20.03
CA PHE A 81 -7.90 3.30 20.94
C PHE A 81 -9.17 2.49 21.26
N ASP A 82 -10.35 3.05 20.98
CA ASP A 82 -11.66 2.45 21.28
C ASP A 82 -11.94 1.16 20.49
N SER A 83 -11.21 0.92 19.39
CA SER A 83 -11.29 -0.32 18.61
C SER A 83 -10.53 -1.47 19.28
N ALA A 84 -9.65 -1.20 20.24
CA ALA A 84 -8.93 -2.27 20.95
C ALA A 84 -9.90 -3.20 21.71
N GLY A 85 -9.71 -4.51 21.55
CA GLY A 85 -10.62 -5.54 22.06
C GLY A 85 -11.94 -5.68 21.27
N ASN A 86 -12.18 -4.82 20.29
CA ASN A 86 -13.40 -4.81 19.46
C ASN A 86 -13.17 -5.21 18.00
N ILE A 87 -11.91 -5.36 17.57
CA ILE A 87 -11.55 -5.89 16.24
C ILE A 87 -11.68 -7.42 16.28
N ARG A 88 -12.84 -7.95 15.87
CA ARG A 88 -13.20 -9.36 15.97
C ARG A 88 -13.10 -10.12 14.66
N ASN A 89 -13.06 -9.41 13.54
CA ASN A 89 -12.93 -9.98 12.21
C ASN A 89 -12.17 -9.04 11.26
N LYS A 90 -11.88 -9.49 10.03
CA LYS A 90 -11.13 -8.69 9.04
C LYS A 90 -11.85 -7.42 8.60
N MET A 91 -13.17 -7.38 8.63
CA MET A 91 -13.93 -6.18 8.26
C MET A 91 -13.73 -5.08 9.31
N ASP A 92 -13.81 -5.44 10.60
CA ASP A 92 -13.50 -4.52 11.69
C ASP A 92 -12.05 -3.98 11.57
N LEU A 93 -11.12 -4.85 11.13
CA LEU A 93 -9.72 -4.45 10.90
C LEU A 93 -9.58 -3.47 9.73
N PHE A 94 -10.32 -3.69 8.64
CA PHE A 94 -10.31 -2.82 7.46
C PHE A 94 -10.85 -1.41 7.78
N GLU A 95 -11.87 -1.31 8.63
CA GLU A 95 -12.42 -0.01 9.07
C GLU A 95 -11.38 0.94 9.66
N LEU A 96 -10.31 0.39 10.25
CA LEU A 96 -9.23 1.19 10.85
C LEU A 96 -8.50 2.07 9.84
N PHE A 97 -8.52 1.74 8.55
CA PHE A 97 -7.72 2.45 7.55
C PHE A 97 -8.46 2.81 6.27
N THR A 98 -9.77 2.66 6.20
CA THR A 98 -10.57 3.06 5.01
C THR A 98 -10.92 4.54 4.98
N SER A 99 -10.67 5.31 6.06
CA SER A 99 -11.02 6.72 6.08
C SER A 99 -10.13 7.55 5.14
N PRO A 100 -10.68 8.25 4.13
CA PRO A 100 -9.90 9.01 3.15
C PRO A 100 -9.11 10.16 3.79
N ARG A 101 -9.49 10.60 5.00
CA ARG A 101 -8.81 11.68 5.72
C ARG A 101 -7.34 11.38 6.00
N TYR A 102 -6.97 10.11 6.15
CA TYR A 102 -5.61 9.68 6.50
C TYR A 102 -4.66 9.53 5.30
N TYR A 103 -5.14 9.81 4.10
CA TYR A 103 -4.37 9.66 2.88
C TYR A 103 -3.92 11.03 2.35
N MET A 104 -2.69 11.13 1.84
CA MET A 104 -2.17 12.35 1.25
C MET A 104 -2.59 12.44 -0.22
N ASP A 105 -2.96 13.64 -0.65
CA ASP A 105 -3.34 13.96 -2.03
C ASP A 105 -2.59 15.17 -2.59
N GLN A 106 -1.46 15.50 -1.95
CA GLN A 106 -0.60 16.61 -2.34
C GLN A 106 0.51 16.12 -3.27
N TRP A 107 1.03 17.03 -4.10
CA TRP A 107 2.21 16.75 -4.93
C TRP A 107 3.44 16.60 -4.04
N ALA A 108 4.22 15.55 -4.32
CA ALA A 108 5.55 15.35 -3.80
C ALA A 108 6.55 15.44 -4.96
N THR A 109 7.50 16.38 -4.86
CA THR A 109 8.54 16.60 -5.87
C THR A 109 9.74 15.71 -5.57
N GLY A 110 10.04 14.77 -6.47
CA GLY A 110 11.27 13.98 -6.47
C GLY A 110 12.35 14.63 -7.34
N VAL A 111 13.36 13.83 -7.71
CA VAL A 111 14.48 14.29 -8.57
C VAL A 111 14.03 14.52 -10.00
N GLU A 112 13.41 13.51 -10.62
CA GLU A 112 12.99 13.57 -12.03
C GLU A 112 11.47 13.68 -12.19
N LEU A 113 10.72 13.11 -11.25
CA LEU A 113 9.26 13.04 -11.27
C LEU A 113 8.66 13.72 -10.04
N ALA A 114 7.62 14.50 -10.28
CA ALA A 114 6.65 14.85 -9.25
C ALA A 114 5.50 13.84 -9.30
N VAL A 115 5.05 13.39 -8.13
CA VAL A 115 3.98 12.41 -7.99
C VAL A 115 2.89 12.91 -7.06
N ARG A 116 1.64 12.55 -7.34
CA ARG A 116 0.51 12.83 -6.46
C ARG A 116 -0.40 11.61 -6.43
N TYR A 117 -0.69 11.11 -5.24
CA TYR A 117 -1.77 10.14 -5.06
C TYR A 117 -3.11 10.90 -5.05
N SER A 118 -4.18 10.29 -5.56
CA SER A 118 -5.54 10.73 -5.24
C SER A 118 -5.98 10.07 -3.93
N LYS A 119 -7.02 10.61 -3.27
CA LYS A 119 -7.64 9.90 -2.14
C LYS A 119 -8.19 8.56 -2.64
N PRO A 120 -7.84 7.42 -2.04
CA PRO A 120 -8.39 6.14 -2.44
C PRO A 120 -9.87 6.06 -2.07
N ALA A 121 -10.64 5.36 -2.90
CA ALA A 121 -11.99 4.92 -2.57
C ALA A 121 -11.94 3.48 -2.09
N PHE A 122 -12.72 3.16 -1.06
CA PHE A 122 -12.81 1.83 -0.48
C PHE A 122 -14.24 1.34 -0.50
N GLU A 123 -14.43 0.10 -0.94
CA GLU A 123 -15.73 -0.55 -1.01
C GLU A 123 -15.64 -1.98 -0.49
N VAL A 124 -16.65 -2.41 0.25
CA VAL A 124 -16.76 -3.82 0.65
C VAL A 124 -17.39 -4.60 -0.49
N PHE A 125 -16.67 -5.57 -1.05
CA PHE A 125 -17.18 -6.47 -2.08
C PHE A 125 -17.10 -7.92 -1.57
N GLY A 126 -18.25 -8.45 -1.11
CA GLY A 126 -18.30 -9.74 -0.45
C GLY A 126 -17.52 -9.72 0.87
N GLN A 127 -16.46 -10.52 0.94
CA GLN A 127 -15.57 -10.61 2.11
C GLN A 127 -14.20 -9.94 1.85
N LYS A 128 -14.09 -9.11 0.82
CA LYS A 128 -12.85 -8.41 0.46
C LYS A 128 -13.04 -6.90 0.53
N LEU A 129 -11.95 -6.18 0.70
CA LEU A 129 -11.92 -4.73 0.59
C LEU A 129 -11.41 -4.35 -0.79
N ARG A 130 -12.28 -3.81 -1.64
CA ARG A 130 -11.88 -3.22 -2.91
C ARG A 130 -11.32 -1.84 -2.67
N ILE A 131 -10.10 -1.60 -3.14
CA ILE A 131 -9.50 -0.26 -3.22
C ILE A 131 -9.51 0.19 -4.67
N THR A 132 -9.97 1.42 -4.91
CA THR A 132 -9.75 2.14 -6.18
C THR A 132 -8.83 3.31 -5.90
N ALA A 133 -7.69 3.32 -6.57
CA ALA A 133 -6.57 4.21 -6.31
C ALA A 133 -6.07 4.84 -7.61
N SER A 134 -5.62 6.09 -7.53
CA SER A 134 -5.03 6.78 -8.69
C SER A 134 -3.75 7.48 -8.29
N ARG A 135 -2.81 7.55 -9.23
CA ARG A 135 -1.57 8.29 -9.08
C ARG A 135 -1.26 9.07 -10.34
N ASP A 136 -0.92 10.33 -10.14
CA ASP A 136 -0.50 11.26 -11.18
C ASP A 136 1.02 11.35 -11.16
N LEU A 137 1.62 11.31 -12.35
CA LEU A 137 3.05 11.43 -12.55
C LEU A 137 3.31 12.51 -13.59
N ARG A 138 4.22 13.43 -13.29
CA ARG A 138 4.72 14.43 -14.23
C ARG A 138 6.21 14.62 -14.08
N LEU A 139 6.88 15.03 -15.14
CA LEU A 139 8.28 15.43 -15.08
C LEU A 139 8.42 16.72 -14.26
N VAL A 140 9.46 16.79 -13.44
CA VAL A 140 9.86 18.04 -12.76
C VAL A 140 10.35 19.06 -13.78
N ASP A 141 11.05 18.59 -14.82
CA ASP A 141 11.44 19.40 -15.97
C ASP A 141 10.19 19.92 -16.72
N GLU A 142 10.02 21.24 -16.68
CA GLU A 142 8.86 21.88 -17.29
C GLU A 142 8.92 22.00 -18.82
N SER A 143 10.08 21.75 -19.42
CA SER A 143 10.31 21.94 -20.86
C SER A 143 9.73 20.84 -21.76
N ARG A 144 9.34 19.71 -21.18
CA ARG A 144 8.78 18.54 -21.90
C ARG A 144 7.59 17.94 -21.18
N THR A 145 6.69 17.32 -21.94
CA THR A 145 5.59 16.52 -21.40
C THR A 145 6.08 15.11 -21.10
N ILE A 146 5.59 14.54 -20.01
CA ILE A 146 5.86 13.14 -19.65
C ILE A 146 5.28 12.19 -20.71
N ARG A 147 5.99 11.11 -21.02
CA ARG A 147 5.55 10.03 -21.91
C ARG A 147 5.52 8.70 -21.16
N ILE A 148 4.88 7.69 -21.73
CA ILE A 148 4.82 6.33 -21.14
C ILE A 148 6.23 5.78 -20.87
N ALA A 149 7.18 6.02 -21.77
CA ALA A 149 8.58 5.59 -21.61
C ALA A 149 9.30 6.24 -20.41
N ASP A 150 8.79 7.37 -19.91
CA ASP A 150 9.34 8.08 -18.75
C ASP A 150 8.71 7.58 -17.43
N LEU A 151 7.67 6.71 -17.47
CA LEU A 151 7.05 6.16 -16.27
C LEU A 151 8.00 5.21 -15.54
N PRO A 152 8.08 5.25 -14.20
CA PRO A 152 8.85 4.27 -13.44
C PRO A 152 8.17 2.89 -13.48
N LEU A 153 8.83 1.86 -12.94
CA LEU A 153 8.17 0.58 -12.66
C LEU A 153 6.92 0.82 -11.80
N LEU A 154 5.76 0.43 -12.33
CA LEU A 154 4.47 0.60 -11.65
C LEU A 154 4.16 -0.66 -10.85
N GLN A 155 4.62 -0.70 -9.60
CA GLN A 155 4.38 -1.80 -8.66
C GLN A 155 3.30 -1.45 -7.63
N PHE A 156 2.60 -2.46 -7.10
CA PHE A 156 1.49 -2.30 -6.17
C PHE A 156 1.70 -3.14 -4.91
N HIS A 157 1.80 -2.45 -3.78
CA HIS A 157 2.04 -3.07 -2.49
C HIS A 157 0.77 -3.05 -1.64
N TRP A 158 0.66 -4.08 -0.83
CA TRP A 158 -0.22 -4.10 0.32
C TRP A 158 0.50 -4.80 1.47
N ALA A 159 0.73 -4.04 2.54
CA ALA A 159 1.23 -4.57 3.80
C ALA A 159 0.55 -3.89 4.99
N LEU A 160 0.69 -4.48 6.17
CA LEU A 160 0.25 -3.95 7.45
C LEU A 160 1.47 -3.78 8.36
N ASN A 161 1.84 -2.53 8.61
CA ASN A 161 2.87 -2.17 9.55
C ASN A 161 2.27 -2.16 10.96
N LEU A 162 2.73 -3.06 11.82
CA LEU A 162 2.28 -3.20 13.19
C LEU A 162 3.24 -2.46 14.11
N LEU A 163 2.70 -1.49 14.86
CA LEU A 163 3.47 -0.64 15.74
C LEU A 163 3.06 -0.89 17.19
N GLN A 164 4.06 -1.05 18.05
CA GLN A 164 3.88 -1.14 19.49
C GLN A 164 4.25 0.20 20.12
N SER A 165 3.37 0.74 20.95
CA SER A 165 3.73 1.83 21.86
C SER A 165 4.07 1.26 23.23
N ASP A 166 5.08 1.83 23.88
CA ASP A 166 5.43 1.51 25.26
C ASP A 166 5.20 2.75 26.13
N LEU A 167 4.06 2.78 26.83
CA LEU A 167 3.72 3.87 27.75
C LEU A 167 4.59 3.89 29.01
N ALA A 168 5.33 2.82 29.31
CA ALA A 168 6.16 2.71 30.50
C ALA A 168 7.57 3.28 30.29
N ALA A 169 7.97 3.54 29.05
CA ALA A 169 9.26 4.14 28.71
C ALA A 169 9.13 5.68 28.71
N PRO A 170 9.79 6.41 29.63
CA PRO A 170 9.61 7.86 29.81
C PRO A 170 9.92 8.75 28.59
N ASP A 171 10.49 8.18 27.52
CA ASP A 171 10.95 8.92 26.33
C ASP A 171 10.37 8.38 25.00
N VAL A 172 9.51 7.36 25.03
CA VAL A 172 8.87 6.81 23.81
C VAL A 172 7.57 7.55 23.54
N THR A 173 7.66 8.59 22.71
CA THR A 173 6.50 9.44 22.34
C THR A 173 5.74 8.93 21.10
N ALA A 174 6.35 8.05 20.30
CA ALA A 174 5.76 7.52 19.08
C ALA A 174 5.86 5.98 19.04
N PRO A 175 4.82 5.28 18.53
CA PRO A 175 4.81 3.83 18.42
C PRO A 175 5.89 3.37 17.43
N LEU A 176 6.54 2.26 17.75
CA LEU A 176 7.65 1.71 16.97
C LEU A 176 7.17 0.53 16.13
N THR A 177 7.50 0.52 14.83
CA THR A 177 7.30 -0.65 13.97
C THR A 177 8.00 -1.86 14.56
N LYS A 178 7.26 -2.94 14.76
CA LYS A 178 7.79 -4.25 15.20
C LYS A 178 7.86 -5.25 14.05
N VAL A 179 6.84 -5.23 13.18
CA VAL A 179 6.78 -6.10 12.00
C VAL A 179 5.93 -5.46 10.92
N VAL A 180 6.27 -5.70 9.67
CA VAL A 180 5.45 -5.41 8.49
C VAL A 180 4.98 -6.73 7.89
N LEU A 181 3.68 -6.97 7.95
CA LEU A 181 3.03 -8.16 7.41
C LEU A 181 2.58 -7.90 5.97
N MET A 182 3.00 -8.72 5.02
CA MET A 182 2.80 -8.47 3.58
C MET A 182 2.37 -9.72 2.82
N TYR A 183 1.78 -9.57 1.63
CA TYR A 183 1.47 -10.72 0.76
C TYR A 183 2.70 -11.26 0.00
N MET A 184 3.72 -10.41 -0.16
CA MET A 184 4.95 -10.69 -0.90
C MET A 184 5.88 -11.60 -0.07
N ASN A 185 6.83 -12.25 -0.75
CA ASN A 185 7.88 -13.02 -0.10
C ASN A 185 8.96 -12.07 0.44
N GLU A 186 9.76 -12.55 1.39
CA GLU A 186 10.80 -11.77 2.08
C GLU A 186 12.08 -11.57 1.24
N ASP A 187 12.24 -12.34 0.16
CA ASP A 187 13.40 -12.26 -0.73
C ASP A 187 13.14 -11.33 -1.93
N PHE A 188 14.24 -10.85 -2.52
CA PHE A 188 14.22 -9.89 -3.63
C PHE A 188 14.54 -10.57 -4.96
N VAL A 189 13.92 -10.05 -6.01
CA VAL A 189 14.16 -10.40 -7.42
C VAL A 189 14.36 -9.13 -8.24
N GLU A 190 14.97 -9.26 -9.41
CA GLU A 190 15.20 -8.13 -10.30
C GLU A 190 14.08 -8.02 -11.34
N VAL A 191 13.45 -6.85 -11.42
CA VAL A 191 12.46 -6.50 -12.45
C VAL A 191 12.89 -5.18 -13.08
N GLU A 192 13.18 -5.20 -14.38
CA GLU A 192 13.56 -4.01 -15.15
C GLU A 192 14.74 -3.23 -14.50
N GLY A 193 15.73 -3.95 -13.96
CA GLY A 193 16.90 -3.38 -13.29
C GLY A 193 16.63 -2.85 -11.86
N GLN A 194 15.44 -3.09 -11.31
CA GLN A 194 15.07 -2.72 -9.94
C GLN A 194 14.92 -3.96 -9.06
N SER A 195 15.50 -3.90 -7.86
CA SER A 195 15.33 -4.94 -6.84
C SER A 195 13.97 -4.76 -6.16
N VAL A 196 13.08 -5.73 -6.33
CA VAL A 196 11.71 -5.73 -5.79
C VAL A 196 11.44 -7.00 -4.99
N LEU A 197 10.46 -6.97 -4.07
CA LEU A 197 10.07 -8.16 -3.33
C LEU A 197 9.43 -9.19 -4.27
N ARG A 198 9.85 -10.45 -4.17
CA ARG A 198 9.25 -11.53 -4.95
C ARG A 198 7.75 -11.63 -4.63
N GLY A 199 6.95 -11.83 -5.67
CA GLY A 199 5.49 -11.86 -5.55
C GLY A 199 4.81 -10.50 -5.75
N VAL A 200 5.54 -9.38 -5.81
CA VAL A 200 4.91 -8.07 -6.03
C VAL A 200 4.19 -8.02 -7.38
N LYS A 201 3.01 -7.39 -7.40
CA LYS A 201 2.25 -7.08 -8.63
C LYS A 201 2.82 -5.84 -9.30
N TYR A 202 3.03 -5.89 -10.61
CA TYR A 202 3.49 -4.75 -11.38
C TYR A 202 2.93 -4.73 -12.81
N VAL A 203 2.89 -3.56 -13.44
CA VAL A 203 2.48 -3.42 -14.84
C VAL A 203 3.64 -3.73 -15.77
N ASP A 204 3.43 -4.60 -16.77
CA ASP A 204 4.34 -4.79 -17.90
C ASP A 204 4.41 -3.51 -18.75
N ARG A 205 5.49 -2.75 -18.59
CA ARG A 205 5.66 -1.47 -19.32
C ARG A 205 5.90 -1.67 -20.81
N ASN A 206 6.36 -2.84 -21.26
CA ASN A 206 6.61 -3.10 -22.68
C ASN A 206 5.31 -3.20 -23.49
N GLN A 207 4.21 -3.55 -22.83
CA GLN A 207 2.88 -3.65 -23.44
C GLN A 207 1.98 -2.47 -23.04
N LEU A 208 2.49 -1.47 -22.34
CA LEU A 208 1.69 -0.39 -21.78
C LEU A 208 1.37 0.66 -22.84
N ALA A 209 0.09 1.02 -22.93
CA ALA A 209 -0.44 2.08 -23.79
C ALA A 209 -1.52 2.85 -23.02
N PHE A 210 -1.89 4.04 -23.49
CA PHE A 210 -3.06 4.75 -22.96
C PHE A 210 -4.34 3.95 -23.22
N GLY A 211 -5.25 3.98 -22.25
CA GLY A 211 -6.45 3.17 -22.20
C GLY A 211 -6.41 2.11 -21.12
N THR A 212 -7.20 1.06 -21.29
CA THR A 212 -7.37 0.01 -20.28
C THR A 212 -6.07 -0.75 -20.04
N ILE A 213 -5.69 -0.86 -18.77
CA ILE A 213 -4.69 -1.83 -18.31
C ILE A 213 -5.46 -3.15 -18.16
N THR A 214 -5.02 -4.20 -18.81
CA THR A 214 -5.67 -5.52 -18.79
C THR A 214 -4.99 -6.42 -17.78
N ALA A 215 -5.69 -7.48 -17.33
CA ALA A 215 -5.11 -8.46 -16.42
C ALA A 215 -3.84 -9.14 -16.99
N LYS A 216 -3.70 -9.26 -18.31
CA LYS A 216 -2.50 -9.80 -18.97
C LYS A 216 -1.27 -8.90 -18.83
N GLN A 217 -1.48 -7.60 -18.65
CA GLN A 217 -0.42 -6.63 -18.40
C GLN A 217 -0.07 -6.52 -16.92
N MET A 218 -0.81 -7.19 -16.02
CA MET A 218 -0.50 -7.24 -14.59
C MET A 218 0.32 -8.49 -14.29
N LEU A 219 1.63 -8.31 -14.14
CA LEU A 219 2.57 -9.38 -13.86
C LEU A 219 2.84 -9.53 -12.36
N THR A 220 3.51 -10.62 -12.01
CA THR A 220 3.95 -10.93 -10.64
C THR A 220 5.44 -11.20 -10.69
N ALA A 221 6.23 -10.53 -9.85
CA ALA A 221 7.67 -10.72 -9.82
C ALA A 221 8.03 -12.14 -9.34
N GLN A 222 8.94 -12.81 -10.06
CA GLN A 222 9.40 -14.18 -9.83
C GLN A 222 10.93 -14.25 -9.90
#